data_AF-A0A2K2F095-F1
#
_entry.id   AF-A0A2K2F095-F1
#
_cell.length_a   1.000
_cell.length_b   1.000
_cell.length_c   1.000
_cell.angle_alpha   90.00
_cell.angle_beta   90.00
_cell.angle_gamma   90.00
#
_symmetry.space_group_name_H-M   'P 1'
#
loop_
_entity.id
_entity.type
_entity.pdbx_description
1 polymer ?
#
loop_
_entity_poly.entity_id
_entity_poly.type
_entity_poly.pdbx_seq_one_letter_code
_entity_poly.pdbx_strand_id
1 'polypeptide(L)'
;MLSNKSPAAWQRNVPVDATVAFGFNVPVRRGSAHSNIVFTDSNWNAVEFMVVEIENGERLVPVSKLSSYTTYTVSISEGAYASDGGIINDTFDLSFTTVKLLDVGLNNLTIPNHGVVEKQFFFDAAEVENIARRDGYKIESYQWRIDGELVGTNKYIYHTFVTTGNHELKLIIIDNQGNTCIIEETIKIQPLTNVGMSFISHDEELTTAIVHKDGTILWRNQYELKLVHDGQLINGEEIGVALYKDNIYHVAFSAAYLFELMHYR
;
A
#
# COMPACT_ATOMS: atom_id res chain seq x y z
N MET A 1 37.83 8.01 26.03
CA MET A 1 38.11 7.31 24.77
C MET A 1 36.92 7.47 23.84
N LEU A 2 35.79 6.79 24.07
CA LEU A 2 34.55 7.10 23.33
C LEU A 2 34.10 8.54 23.68
N SER A 3 33.77 9.34 22.67
CA SER A 3 33.36 10.75 22.83
C SER A 3 31.98 11.02 22.26
N ASN A 4 31.63 10.38 21.15
CA ASN A 4 30.33 10.54 20.52
C ASN A 4 29.78 9.20 20.06
N LYS A 5 28.45 9.15 19.92
CA LYS A 5 27.73 8.02 19.36
C LYS A 5 26.47 8.51 18.68
N SER A 6 26.14 7.90 17.55
CA SER A 6 24.92 8.15 16.81
C SER A 6 24.38 6.82 16.30
N PRO A 7 23.09 6.47 16.49
CA PRO A 7 22.09 7.19 17.28
C PRO A 7 22.50 7.37 18.76
N ALA A 8 21.80 8.22 19.50
CA ALA A 8 21.99 8.32 20.94
C ALA A 8 21.54 7.04 21.64
N ALA A 9 22.10 6.77 22.83
CA ALA A 9 21.68 5.60 23.61
C ALA A 9 20.19 5.66 23.93
N TRP A 10 19.50 4.55 23.65
CA TRP A 10 18.06 4.36 23.80
C TRP A 10 17.22 5.32 22.95
N GLN A 11 17.81 5.95 21.93
CA GLN A 11 17.07 6.83 21.03
C GLN A 11 15.94 6.05 20.35
N ARG A 12 14.75 6.63 20.35
CA ARG A 12 13.58 6.12 19.62
C ARG A 12 13.37 6.91 18.33
N ASN A 13 12.54 6.38 17.44
CA ASN A 13 12.20 6.98 16.16
C ASN A 13 13.43 7.21 15.28
N VAL A 14 14.40 6.30 15.35
CA VAL A 14 15.56 6.31 14.47
C VAL A 14 15.11 5.90 13.06
N PRO A 15 15.51 6.61 11.98
CA PRO A 15 15.20 6.20 10.62
C PRO A 15 15.63 4.76 10.32
N VAL A 16 14.87 4.04 9.49
CA VAL A 16 15.18 2.65 9.13
C VAL A 16 16.43 2.51 8.25
N ASP A 17 16.90 3.60 7.66
CA ASP A 17 18.16 3.70 6.91
C ASP A 17 19.31 4.28 7.76
N ALA A 18 19.12 4.43 9.07
CA ALA A 18 20.15 4.96 9.94
C ALA A 18 21.38 4.06 10.02
N THR A 19 22.53 4.71 10.07
CA THR A 19 23.83 4.09 10.35
C THR A 19 24.19 4.26 11.83
N VAL A 20 25.08 3.42 12.34
CA VAL A 20 25.61 3.57 13.70
C VAL A 20 27.04 4.10 13.63
N ALA A 21 27.32 5.25 14.25
CA ALA A 21 28.64 5.85 14.29
C ALA A 21 29.17 5.93 15.73
N PHE A 22 30.46 5.65 15.88
CA PHE A 22 31.22 5.77 17.12
C PHE A 22 32.43 6.66 16.86
N GLY A 23 32.57 7.72 17.64
CA GLY A 23 33.71 8.63 17.56
C GLY A 23 34.44 8.69 18.89
N PHE A 24 35.74 8.89 18.79
CA PHE A 24 36.67 8.90 19.91
C PHE A 24 37.31 10.28 20.07
N ASN A 25 37.71 10.63 21.29
CA ASN A 25 38.35 11.93 21.58
C ASN A 25 39.83 11.98 21.16
N VAL A 26 40.36 10.88 20.65
CA VAL A 26 41.72 10.71 20.13
C VAL A 26 41.66 9.78 18.91
N PRO A 27 42.64 9.84 17.99
CA PRO A 27 42.78 8.83 16.94
C PRO A 27 42.86 7.43 17.53
N VAL A 28 42.17 6.48 16.90
CA VAL A 28 42.14 5.07 17.30
C VAL A 28 42.45 4.17 16.10
N ARG A 29 42.95 2.98 16.41
CA ARG A 29 43.14 1.86 15.47
C ARG A 29 42.25 0.70 15.90
N ARG A 30 41.93 -0.20 14.96
CA ARG A 30 41.26 -1.46 15.27
C ARG A 30 42.13 -2.31 16.18
N GLY A 31 41.58 -2.71 17.33
CA GLY A 31 42.21 -3.63 18.26
C GLY A 31 41.89 -5.10 17.95
N SER A 32 42.39 -6.01 18.77
CA SER A 32 42.24 -7.45 18.56
C SER A 32 40.80 -7.96 18.66
N ALA A 33 39.93 -7.23 19.38
CA ALA A 33 38.51 -7.59 19.52
C ALA A 33 37.60 -6.86 18.51
N HIS A 34 38.17 -6.15 17.53
CA HIS A 34 37.37 -5.40 16.55
C HIS A 34 36.42 -6.29 15.74
N SER A 35 36.89 -7.49 15.38
CA SER A 35 36.08 -8.50 14.69
C SER A 35 34.93 -9.07 15.53
N ASN A 36 34.88 -8.77 16.84
CA ASN A 36 33.86 -9.25 17.76
C ASN A 36 32.70 -8.26 17.92
N ILE A 37 32.69 -7.17 17.16
CA ILE A 37 31.57 -6.23 17.15
C ILE A 37 30.31 -6.95 16.66
N VAL A 38 29.25 -6.88 17.45
CA VAL A 38 27.96 -7.50 17.15
C VAL A 38 26.91 -6.42 16.94
N PHE A 39 26.07 -6.59 15.93
CA PHE A 39 24.90 -5.75 15.69
C PHE A 39 23.70 -6.68 15.54
N THR A 40 22.75 -6.62 16.47
CA THR A 40 21.58 -7.50 16.49
C THR A 40 20.29 -6.74 16.70
N ASP A 41 19.17 -7.32 16.24
CA ASP A 41 17.83 -6.90 16.64
C ASP A 41 17.47 -7.42 18.06
N SER A 42 16.28 -7.07 18.53
CA SER A 42 15.75 -7.47 19.84
C SER A 42 15.46 -8.97 19.97
N ASN A 43 15.45 -9.72 18.86
CA ASN A 43 15.31 -11.17 18.83
C ASN A 43 16.67 -11.87 18.66
N TRP A 44 17.78 -11.13 18.77
CA TRP A 44 19.15 -11.62 18.59
C TRP A 44 19.50 -12.05 17.16
N ASN A 45 18.71 -11.64 16.16
CA ASN A 45 19.09 -11.84 14.77
C ASN A 45 20.19 -10.85 14.41
N ALA A 46 21.24 -11.33 13.75
CA ALA A 46 22.34 -10.48 13.31
C ALA A 46 21.90 -9.54 12.19
N VAL A 47 22.35 -8.29 12.26
CA VAL A 47 22.28 -7.31 11.19
C VAL A 47 23.61 -7.34 10.45
N GLU A 48 23.58 -7.60 9.15
CA GLU A 48 24.77 -7.49 8.31
C GLU A 48 25.10 -6.01 8.07
N PHE A 49 26.38 -5.64 8.21
CA PHE A 49 26.82 -4.26 8.03
C PHE A 49 28.21 -4.17 7.40
N MET A 50 28.48 -3.03 6.77
CA MET A 50 29.80 -2.61 6.34
C MET A 50 30.37 -1.58 7.31
N VAL A 51 31.70 -1.56 7.43
CA VAL A 51 32.40 -0.58 8.26
C VAL A 51 33.01 0.51 7.36
N VAL A 52 32.72 1.76 7.67
CA VAL A 52 33.28 2.94 7.03
C VAL A 52 34.10 3.71 8.07
N GLU A 53 35.39 3.91 7.80
CA GLU A 53 36.24 4.74 8.66
C GLU A 53 35.77 6.20 8.62
N ILE A 54 35.75 6.85 9.78
CA ILE A 54 35.49 8.27 9.93
C ILE A 54 36.60 8.91 10.77
N GLU A 55 36.64 10.23 10.83
CA GLU A 55 37.63 10.92 11.67
C GLU A 55 37.52 10.45 13.13
N ASN A 56 38.63 9.90 13.63
CA ASN A 56 38.74 9.36 14.98
C ASN A 56 37.62 8.36 15.33
N GLY A 57 37.21 7.48 14.40
CA GLY A 57 36.18 6.48 14.68
C GLY A 57 35.70 5.68 13.47
N GLU A 58 34.54 5.05 13.62
CA GLU A 58 33.93 4.23 12.56
C GLU A 58 32.41 4.41 12.48
N ARG A 59 31.87 4.10 11.30
CA ARG A 59 30.44 4.03 11.02
C ARG A 59 30.08 2.65 10.48
N LEU A 60 29.16 1.99 11.16
CA LEU A 60 28.52 0.75 10.74
C LEU A 60 27.31 1.10 9.88
N VAL A 61 27.35 0.66 8.62
CA VAL A 61 26.31 0.88 7.62
C VAL A 61 25.59 -0.46 7.39
N PRO A 62 24.34 -0.61 7.85
CA PRO A 62 23.56 -1.81 7.54
C PRO A 62 23.52 -2.07 6.02
N VAL A 63 23.69 -3.33 5.61
CA VAL A 63 23.65 -3.72 4.19
C VAL A 63 22.21 -3.60 3.63
N SER A 64 21.21 -3.80 4.48
CA SER A 64 19.80 -3.61 4.18
C SER A 64 19.16 -2.62 5.15
N LYS A 65 18.03 -2.01 4.76
CA LYS A 65 17.23 -1.20 5.67
C LYS A 65 16.86 -2.02 6.92
N LEU A 66 16.95 -1.37 8.07
CA LEU A 66 16.54 -1.92 9.34
C LEU A 66 15.00 -2.09 9.37
N SER A 67 14.52 -3.09 10.09
CA SER A 67 13.09 -3.31 10.31
C SER A 67 12.49 -2.15 11.11
N SER A 68 11.27 -1.74 10.77
CA SER A 68 10.54 -0.69 11.49
C SER A 68 10.17 -1.12 12.91
N TYR A 69 10.02 -0.15 13.82
CA TYR A 69 9.63 -0.37 15.22
C TYR A 69 10.39 -1.48 15.94
N THR A 70 11.66 -1.67 15.58
CA THR A 70 12.52 -2.73 16.08
C THR A 70 13.64 -2.12 16.90
N THR A 71 13.90 -2.70 18.06
CA THR A 71 15.04 -2.29 18.88
C THR A 71 16.27 -3.06 18.44
N TYR A 72 17.36 -2.34 18.24
CA TYR A 72 18.65 -2.87 17.88
C TYR A 72 19.66 -2.59 18.97
N THR A 73 20.68 -3.43 19.06
CA THR A 73 21.84 -3.24 19.94
C THR A 73 23.11 -3.48 19.13
N VAL A 74 24.05 -2.53 19.23
CA VAL A 74 25.44 -2.73 18.82
C VAL A 74 26.29 -2.90 20.05
N SER A 75 26.97 -4.04 20.14
CA SER A 75 27.89 -4.38 21.22
C SER A 75 29.32 -4.24 20.75
N ILE A 76 30.06 -3.32 21.36
CA ILE A 76 31.48 -3.12 21.13
C ILE A 76 32.22 -3.74 22.30
N SER A 77 32.99 -4.80 22.05
CA SER A 77 33.79 -5.45 23.08
C SER A 77 34.96 -4.59 23.55
N GLU A 78 35.40 -4.80 24.79
CA GLU A 78 36.68 -4.29 25.28
C GLU A 78 37.81 -4.64 24.30
N GLY A 79 38.69 -3.68 24.02
CA GLY A 79 39.81 -3.90 23.10
C GLY A 79 39.45 -3.96 21.61
N ALA A 80 38.22 -3.58 21.24
CA ALA A 80 37.85 -3.40 19.84
C ALA A 80 38.59 -2.23 19.18
N TYR A 81 38.98 -1.24 19.97
CA TYR A 81 39.72 -0.05 19.56
C TYR A 81 40.84 0.24 20.54
N ALA A 82 41.97 0.76 20.02
CA ALA A 82 43.13 1.17 20.80
C ALA A 82 43.65 2.52 20.30
N SER A 83 44.06 3.41 21.23
CA SER A 83 44.80 4.61 20.87
C SER A 83 46.28 4.30 20.59
N ASP A 84 46.99 5.24 19.97
CA ASP A 84 48.45 5.12 19.76
C ASP A 84 49.25 4.99 21.07
N GLY A 85 48.68 5.46 22.19
CA GLY A 85 49.26 5.31 23.54
C GLY A 85 48.94 3.96 24.21
N GLY A 86 48.28 3.03 23.51
CA GLY A 86 47.93 1.70 24.03
C GLY A 86 46.71 1.66 24.95
N ILE A 87 45.96 2.76 25.07
CA ILE A 87 44.70 2.77 25.82
C ILE A 87 43.63 2.10 24.96
N ILE A 88 43.00 1.05 25.48
CA ILE A 88 41.91 0.33 24.83
C ILE A 88 40.54 0.83 25.30
N ASN A 89 39.51 0.61 24.50
CA ASN A 89 38.14 0.88 24.94
C ASN A 89 37.66 -0.21 25.91
N ASP A 90 36.77 0.17 26.84
CA ASP A 90 35.95 -0.77 27.59
C ASP A 90 34.79 -1.30 26.73
N THR A 91 34.17 -2.40 27.17
CA THR A 91 32.92 -2.90 26.56
C THR A 91 31.81 -1.85 26.68
N PHE A 92 31.06 -1.63 25.61
CA PHE A 92 29.84 -0.84 25.68
C PHE A 92 28.79 -1.30 24.67
N ASP A 93 27.53 -1.17 25.08
CA ASP A 93 26.37 -1.43 24.24
C ASP A 93 25.68 -0.12 23.86
N LEU A 94 25.28 -0.03 22.60
CA LEU A 94 24.43 1.04 22.08
C LEU A 94 23.13 0.44 21.56
N SER A 95 22.05 0.66 22.30
CA SER A 95 20.71 0.30 21.85
C SER A 95 19.94 1.50 21.31
N PHE A 96 19.11 1.29 20.29
CA PHE A 96 18.18 2.27 19.74
C PHE A 96 16.98 1.59 19.11
N THR A 97 15.87 2.31 18.92
CA THR A 97 14.64 1.77 18.33
C THR A 97 14.29 2.55 17.06
N THR A 98 14.09 1.82 15.97
CA THR A 98 13.69 2.41 14.69
C THR A 98 12.27 2.98 14.75
N VAL A 99 11.99 3.92 13.85
CA VAL A 99 10.66 4.50 13.66
C VAL A 99 9.64 3.41 13.31
N LYS A 100 8.43 3.51 13.85
CA LYS A 100 7.29 2.72 13.37
C LYS A 100 6.84 3.34 12.07
N LEU A 101 6.89 2.58 10.98
CA LEU A 101 6.39 3.03 9.69
C LEU A 101 4.89 2.73 9.61
N LEU A 102 4.17 3.60 8.90
CA LEU A 102 2.78 3.33 8.55
C LEU A 102 2.73 2.12 7.61
N ASP A 103 1.93 1.13 7.97
CA ASP A 103 1.68 -0.07 7.17
C ASP A 103 0.21 -0.07 6.73
N VAL A 104 0.00 0.12 5.44
CA VAL A 104 -1.32 0.11 4.81
C VAL A 104 -1.36 -1.11 3.89
N GLY A 105 -2.01 -2.17 4.35
CA GLY A 105 -2.28 -3.32 3.48
C GLY A 105 -3.21 -2.94 2.32
N LEU A 106 -2.91 -3.42 1.11
CA LEU A 106 -3.69 -3.24 -0.11
C LEU A 106 -5.20 -3.50 0.07
N ASN A 107 -5.56 -4.49 0.89
CA ASN A 107 -6.95 -4.88 1.18
C ASN A 107 -7.79 -3.79 1.85
N ASN A 108 -7.16 -2.71 2.34
CA ASN A 108 -7.87 -1.55 2.91
C ASN A 108 -8.16 -0.46 1.87
N LEU A 109 -7.76 -0.65 0.60
CA LEU A 109 -7.89 0.34 -0.46
C LEU A 109 -8.86 -0.15 -1.54
N THR A 110 -9.47 0.80 -2.25
CA THR A 110 -10.21 0.49 -3.48
C THR A 110 -9.30 0.77 -4.66
N ILE A 111 -8.55 -0.25 -5.08
CA ILE A 111 -7.63 -0.20 -6.22
C ILE A 111 -8.01 -1.34 -7.17
N PRO A 112 -8.53 -1.04 -8.37
CA PRO A 112 -8.76 -2.06 -9.38
C PRO A 112 -7.42 -2.65 -9.85
N ASN A 113 -7.35 -3.97 -10.00
CA ASN A 113 -6.19 -4.68 -10.54
C ASN A 113 -6.42 -5.21 -11.98
N HIS A 114 -7.58 -4.94 -12.55
CA HIS A 114 -7.92 -5.24 -13.93
C HIS A 114 -8.96 -4.25 -14.46
N GLY A 115 -9.03 -4.14 -15.79
CA GLY A 115 -10.14 -3.48 -16.45
C GLY A 115 -9.91 -3.33 -17.94
N VAL A 116 -10.61 -2.37 -18.55
CA VAL A 116 -10.65 -2.21 -20.00
C VAL A 116 -10.13 -0.83 -20.41
N VAL A 117 -9.45 -0.78 -21.55
CA VAL A 117 -8.92 0.45 -22.13
C VAL A 117 -10.03 1.48 -22.38
N GLU A 118 -9.67 2.77 -22.28
CA GLU A 118 -10.53 3.95 -22.44
C GLU A 118 -11.68 4.06 -21.43
N LYS A 119 -11.69 3.21 -20.39
CA LYS A 119 -12.65 3.31 -19.28
C LYS A 119 -12.06 4.06 -18.10
N GLN A 120 -12.94 4.69 -17.32
CA GLN A 120 -12.55 5.43 -16.13
C GLN A 120 -12.38 4.49 -14.94
N PHE A 121 -11.24 4.56 -14.28
CA PHE A 121 -10.90 3.84 -13.08
C PHE A 121 -10.97 4.78 -11.89
N PHE A 122 -11.54 4.31 -10.79
CA PHE A 122 -11.57 5.02 -9.52
C PHE A 122 -10.58 4.37 -8.56
N PHE A 123 -9.63 5.15 -8.07
CA PHE A 123 -8.67 4.75 -7.04
C PHE A 123 -9.00 5.50 -5.76
N ASP A 124 -9.16 4.78 -4.67
CA ASP A 124 -9.53 5.36 -3.37
C ASP A 124 -8.65 4.83 -2.25
N ALA A 125 -7.99 5.76 -1.57
CA ALA A 125 -7.19 5.53 -0.38
C ALA A 125 -7.72 6.27 0.85
N ALA A 126 -9.01 6.60 0.90
CA ALA A 126 -9.62 7.31 2.03
C ALA A 126 -9.41 6.60 3.39
N GLU A 127 -9.39 5.26 3.41
CA GLU A 127 -9.20 4.50 4.65
C GLU A 127 -7.80 4.67 5.27
N VAL A 128 -6.82 5.13 4.48
CA VAL A 128 -5.47 5.43 4.97
C VAL A 128 -5.49 6.46 6.09
N GLU A 129 -6.36 7.48 6.01
CA GLU A 129 -6.46 8.49 7.08
C GLU A 129 -6.91 7.88 8.41
N ASN A 130 -7.85 6.92 8.36
CA ASN A 130 -8.35 6.24 9.55
C ASN A 130 -7.28 5.33 10.18
N ILE A 131 -6.57 4.56 9.35
CA ILE A 131 -5.46 3.71 9.77
C ILE A 131 -4.35 4.57 10.39
N ALA A 132 -3.90 5.60 9.69
CA ALA A 132 -2.86 6.51 10.17
C ALA A 132 -3.23 7.11 11.51
N ARG A 133 -4.45 7.64 11.65
CA ARG A 133 -4.93 8.23 12.91
C ARG A 133 -4.92 7.22 14.06
N ARG A 134 -5.33 5.97 13.83
CA ARG A 134 -5.29 4.90 14.84
C ARG A 134 -3.86 4.60 15.29
N ASP A 135 -2.92 4.65 14.35
CA ASP A 135 -1.50 4.39 14.62
C ASP A 135 -0.74 5.62 15.15
N GLY A 136 -1.40 6.77 15.30
CA GLY A 136 -0.82 8.00 15.86
C GLY A 136 -0.19 8.94 14.83
N TYR A 137 -0.49 8.74 13.55
CA TYR A 137 0.01 9.53 12.43
C TYR A 137 -1.07 10.41 11.83
N LYS A 138 -0.64 11.42 11.08
CA LYS A 138 -1.46 12.19 10.15
C LYS A 138 -0.85 12.08 8.77
N ILE A 139 -1.69 11.94 7.74
CA ILE A 139 -1.22 11.96 6.36
C ILE A 139 -0.96 13.40 5.92
N GLU A 140 0.21 13.62 5.34
CA GLU A 140 0.62 14.91 4.79
C GLU A 140 0.36 14.97 3.29
N SER A 141 0.66 13.89 2.54
CA SER A 141 0.41 13.87 1.10
C SER A 141 0.20 12.47 0.54
N TYR A 142 -0.47 12.42 -0.62
CA TYR A 142 -0.62 11.27 -1.49
C TYR A 142 0.03 11.58 -2.84
N GLN A 143 0.64 10.58 -3.46
CA GLN A 143 1.05 10.61 -4.87
C GLN A 143 0.68 9.29 -5.52
N TRP A 144 -0.21 9.34 -6.50
CA TRP A 144 -0.55 8.21 -7.35
C TRP A 144 0.32 8.27 -8.60
N ARG A 145 1.05 7.19 -8.85
CA ARG A 145 1.86 7.03 -10.05
C ARG A 145 1.44 5.81 -10.85
N ILE A 146 1.38 5.97 -12.17
CA ILE A 146 1.13 4.87 -13.11
C ILE A 146 2.29 4.85 -14.08
N ASP A 147 2.99 3.70 -14.18
CA ASP A 147 4.21 3.52 -14.97
C ASP A 147 5.28 4.59 -14.70
N GLY A 148 5.34 5.04 -13.44
CA GLY A 148 6.24 6.10 -12.98
C GLY A 148 5.73 7.53 -13.14
N GLU A 149 4.69 7.78 -13.95
CA GLU A 149 4.12 9.11 -14.17
C GLU A 149 3.15 9.51 -13.04
N LEU A 150 3.24 10.75 -12.55
CA LEU A 150 2.34 11.27 -11.52
C LEU A 150 0.96 11.58 -12.12
N VAL A 151 -0.07 10.84 -11.70
CA VAL A 151 -1.44 10.97 -12.21
C VAL A 151 -2.40 11.65 -11.22
N GLY A 152 -2.00 11.82 -9.96
CA GLY A 152 -2.75 12.64 -9.02
C GLY A 152 -2.19 12.66 -7.60
N THR A 153 -2.72 13.57 -6.77
CA THR A 153 -2.22 13.85 -5.41
C THR A 153 -3.31 13.90 -4.34
N ASN A 154 -4.56 13.65 -4.71
CA ASN A 154 -5.68 13.59 -3.78
C ASN A 154 -5.82 12.17 -3.21
N LYS A 155 -6.54 12.02 -2.10
CA LYS A 155 -6.82 10.71 -1.48
C LYS A 155 -7.59 9.75 -2.39
N TYR A 156 -8.35 10.29 -3.35
CA TYR A 156 -8.98 9.55 -4.42
C TYR A 156 -8.69 10.24 -5.75
N ILE A 157 -8.59 9.45 -6.82
CA ILE A 157 -8.39 9.95 -8.17
C ILE A 157 -9.22 9.14 -9.17
N TYR A 158 -9.47 9.75 -10.32
CA TYR A 158 -9.93 9.04 -11.51
C TYR A 158 -8.81 9.02 -12.55
N HIS A 159 -8.63 7.89 -13.23
CA HIS A 159 -7.65 7.77 -14.31
C HIS A 159 -8.23 6.90 -15.43
N THR A 160 -7.77 7.15 -16.67
CA THR A 160 -8.21 6.40 -17.85
C THR A 160 -6.98 5.88 -18.58
N PHE A 161 -6.88 4.56 -18.70
CA PHE A 161 -5.80 3.91 -19.44
C PHE A 161 -6.09 3.96 -20.93
N VAL A 162 -5.14 4.44 -21.73
CA VAL A 162 -5.28 4.55 -23.20
C VAL A 162 -4.57 3.42 -23.95
N THR A 163 -3.81 2.59 -23.25
CA THR A 163 -3.14 1.41 -23.79
C THR A 163 -3.57 0.16 -23.04
N THR A 164 -3.50 -0.98 -23.73
CA THR A 164 -3.67 -2.29 -23.11
C THR A 164 -2.34 -2.81 -22.58
N GLY A 165 -2.40 -3.82 -21.70
CA GLY A 165 -1.22 -4.43 -21.09
C GLY A 165 -1.22 -4.31 -19.57
N ASN A 166 -0.07 -4.58 -18.97
CA ASN A 166 0.12 -4.42 -17.53
C ASN A 166 0.66 -3.02 -17.25
N HIS A 167 0.04 -2.33 -16.30
CA HIS A 167 0.44 -1.01 -15.83
C HIS A 167 0.84 -1.10 -14.36
N GLU A 168 1.97 -0.51 -13.99
CA GLU A 168 2.44 -0.46 -12.60
C GLU A 168 1.80 0.72 -11.88
N LEU A 169 0.92 0.45 -10.92
CA LEU A 169 0.46 1.46 -9.97
C LEU A 169 1.41 1.53 -8.78
N LYS A 170 1.80 2.75 -8.41
CA LYS A 170 2.58 3.06 -7.22
C LYS A 170 1.91 4.22 -6.47
N LEU A 171 1.33 3.92 -5.31
CA LEU A 171 0.83 4.91 -4.36
C LEU A 171 1.91 5.20 -3.32
N ILE A 172 2.32 6.46 -3.23
CA ILE A 172 3.28 6.97 -2.25
C ILE A 172 2.52 7.85 -1.26
N ILE A 173 2.61 7.53 0.02
CA ILE A 173 1.97 8.26 1.12
C ILE A 173 3.08 8.78 2.02
N ILE A 174 3.02 10.08 2.35
CA ILE A 174 3.96 10.69 3.30
C ILE A 174 3.18 11.09 4.55
N ASP A 175 3.65 10.65 5.72
CA ASP A 175 3.09 11.05 7.01
C ASP A 175 3.67 12.38 7.51
N ASN A 176 3.08 12.93 8.57
CA ASN A 176 3.49 14.18 9.20
C ASN A 176 4.86 14.15 9.90
N GLN A 177 5.56 13.01 9.87
CA GLN A 177 6.93 12.84 10.35
C GLN A 177 7.92 12.71 9.18
N GLY A 178 7.44 12.81 7.94
CA GLY A 178 8.23 12.66 6.73
C GLY A 178 8.52 11.21 6.33
N ASN A 179 7.93 10.21 7.00
CA ASN A 179 8.11 8.82 6.62
C ASN A 179 7.25 8.49 5.40
N THR A 180 7.76 7.59 4.56
CA THR A 180 7.09 7.16 3.34
C THR A 180 6.52 5.75 3.48
N CYS A 181 5.24 5.60 3.16
CA CYS A 181 4.58 4.31 2.93
C CYS A 181 4.35 4.16 1.42
N ILE A 182 4.74 3.00 0.85
CA ILE A 182 4.62 2.73 -0.59
C ILE A 182 3.76 1.49 -0.77
N ILE A 183 2.81 1.59 -1.70
CA ILE A 183 1.91 0.53 -2.08
C ILE A 183 1.99 0.38 -3.59
N GLU A 184 2.24 -0.85 -4.05
CA GLU A 184 2.41 -1.18 -5.47
C GLU A 184 1.37 -2.23 -5.86
N GLU A 185 0.77 -2.08 -7.04
CA GLU A 185 -0.17 -3.03 -7.63
C GLU A 185 0.03 -3.09 -9.14
N THR A 186 -0.19 -4.25 -9.77
CA THR A 186 -0.17 -4.37 -11.23
C THR A 186 -1.60 -4.39 -11.76
N ILE A 187 -1.93 -3.45 -12.64
CA ILE A 187 -3.27 -3.33 -13.23
C ILE A 187 -3.23 -3.88 -14.65
N LYS A 188 -4.03 -4.92 -14.91
CA LYS A 188 -4.14 -5.53 -16.23
C LYS A 188 -5.25 -4.87 -17.05
N ILE A 189 -4.88 -4.19 -18.12
CA ILE A 189 -5.80 -3.51 -19.04
C ILE A 189 -6.00 -4.33 -20.32
N GLN A 190 -7.24 -4.67 -20.61
CA GLN A 190 -7.63 -5.44 -21.79
C GLN A 190 -8.30 -4.55 -22.86
N PRO A 191 -8.26 -4.94 -24.14
CA PRO A 191 -9.03 -4.25 -25.17
C PRO A 191 -10.53 -4.50 -24.99
N LEU A 192 -11.37 -3.52 -25.34
CA LEU A 192 -12.83 -3.70 -25.35
C LEU A 192 -13.25 -4.49 -26.59
N THR A 193 -13.12 -5.81 -26.56
CA THR A 193 -13.52 -6.70 -27.67
C THR A 193 -14.53 -7.75 -27.21
N ASN A 194 -15.39 -8.21 -28.14
CA ASN A 194 -16.38 -9.27 -27.90
C ASN A 194 -17.34 -8.96 -26.73
N VAL A 195 -17.80 -7.71 -26.62
CA VAL A 195 -18.81 -7.34 -25.61
C VAL A 195 -20.11 -8.10 -25.89
N GLY A 196 -20.48 -9.00 -24.98
CA GLY A 196 -21.73 -9.74 -25.01
C GLY A 196 -22.67 -9.23 -23.91
N MET A 197 -23.96 -9.12 -24.22
CA MET A 197 -25.00 -8.88 -23.21
C MET A 197 -25.70 -10.21 -22.94
N SER A 198 -25.78 -10.62 -21.68
CA SER A 198 -26.58 -11.77 -21.25
C SER A 198 -27.74 -11.31 -20.36
N PHE A 199 -28.89 -11.93 -20.57
CA PHE A 199 -30.09 -11.71 -19.77
C PHE A 199 -30.32 -12.97 -18.95
N ILE A 200 -30.28 -12.85 -17.61
CA ILE A 200 -30.54 -13.97 -16.70
C ILE A 200 -31.82 -13.63 -15.94
N SER A 201 -32.91 -14.34 -16.22
CA SER A 201 -34.05 -14.39 -15.32
C SER A 201 -33.71 -15.31 -14.15
N HIS A 202 -33.80 -14.83 -12.92
CA HIS A 202 -33.81 -15.73 -11.77
C HIS A 202 -35.18 -16.44 -11.73
N ASP A 203 -35.14 -17.77 -11.65
CA ASP A 203 -36.23 -18.77 -11.55
C ASP A 203 -36.94 -19.27 -12.82
N GLU A 204 -36.91 -20.60 -12.97
CA GLU A 204 -37.68 -21.41 -13.93
C GLU A 204 -39.15 -21.63 -13.49
N GLU A 205 -39.58 -21.11 -12.32
CA GLU A 205 -40.96 -21.23 -11.82
C GLU A 205 -41.64 -19.86 -11.63
N LEU A 206 -42.00 -19.17 -12.71
CA LEU A 206 -42.89 -18.02 -12.62
C LEU A 206 -44.31 -18.46 -12.22
N THR A 207 -44.69 -18.22 -10.97
CA THR A 207 -46.10 -17.97 -10.64
C THR A 207 -46.42 -16.48 -10.76
N THR A 208 -47.49 -16.25 -11.53
CA THR A 208 -48.33 -15.07 -11.68
C THR A 208 -48.43 -14.11 -10.48
N ALA A 209 -48.65 -12.83 -10.79
CA ALA A 209 -49.03 -11.75 -9.89
C ALA A 209 -50.03 -12.17 -8.79
N ILE A 210 -49.77 -11.77 -7.54
CA ILE A 210 -50.76 -11.85 -6.45
C ILE A 210 -51.60 -10.57 -6.51
N VAL A 211 -52.88 -10.73 -6.85
CA VAL A 211 -53.88 -9.67 -6.82
C VAL A 211 -54.68 -9.79 -5.52
N HIS A 212 -54.58 -8.79 -4.66
CA HIS A 212 -55.41 -8.69 -3.47
C HIS A 212 -56.84 -8.26 -3.85
N LYS A 213 -57.83 -8.65 -3.04
CA LYS A 213 -59.26 -8.36 -3.28
C LYS A 213 -59.59 -6.87 -3.31
N ASP A 214 -58.70 -6.02 -2.81
CA ASP A 214 -58.81 -4.54 -2.82
C ASP A 214 -58.17 -3.90 -4.07
N GLY A 215 -57.61 -4.72 -4.97
CA GLY A 215 -56.95 -4.26 -6.19
C GLY A 215 -55.46 -3.98 -6.05
N THR A 216 -54.84 -4.21 -4.89
CA THR A 216 -53.37 -4.14 -4.80
C THR A 216 -52.69 -5.29 -5.54
N ILE A 217 -51.69 -4.94 -6.34
CA ILE A 217 -50.84 -5.88 -7.08
C ILE A 217 -49.41 -5.74 -6.54
N LEU A 218 -48.83 -6.86 -6.09
CA LEU A 218 -47.42 -6.92 -5.69
C LEU A 218 -46.60 -7.56 -6.82
N TRP A 219 -45.69 -6.80 -7.43
CA TRP A 219 -44.75 -7.30 -8.44
C TRP A 219 -43.40 -7.64 -7.77
N ARG A 220 -42.80 -8.78 -8.14
CA ARG A 220 -41.42 -9.15 -7.76
C ARG A 220 -40.72 -9.88 -8.91
N ASN A 221 -40.50 -9.20 -10.03
CA ASN A 221 -39.56 -9.69 -11.03
C ASN A 221 -38.30 -8.80 -10.95
N GLN A 222 -37.22 -9.33 -10.38
CA GLN A 222 -35.93 -8.65 -10.35
C GLN A 222 -35.06 -9.20 -11.49
N TYR A 223 -34.56 -8.30 -12.34
CA TYR A 223 -33.61 -8.63 -13.39
C TYR A 223 -32.27 -7.98 -13.05
N GLU A 224 -31.18 -8.73 -13.16
CA GLU A 224 -29.84 -8.20 -13.00
C GLU A 224 -29.15 -8.20 -14.37
N LEU A 225 -28.78 -7.01 -14.86
CA LEU A 225 -28.00 -6.86 -16.07
C LEU A 225 -26.57 -6.49 -15.70
N LYS A 226 -25.62 -7.29 -16.17
CA LYS A 226 -24.19 -7.11 -15.94
C LYS A 226 -23.49 -7.01 -17.28
N LEU A 227 -22.68 -5.99 -17.48
CA LEU A 227 -21.75 -5.95 -18.60
C LEU A 227 -20.49 -6.71 -18.18
N VAL A 228 -20.14 -7.75 -18.90
CA VAL A 228 -19.08 -8.68 -18.52
C VAL A 228 -18.11 -8.87 -19.69
N HIS A 229 -16.81 -8.85 -19.41
CA HIS A 229 -15.74 -9.26 -20.33
C HIS A 229 -14.90 -10.34 -19.66
N ASP A 230 -14.76 -11.50 -20.31
CA ASP A 230 -14.05 -12.69 -19.79
C ASP A 230 -14.46 -13.09 -18.35
N GLY A 231 -15.75 -12.93 -18.00
CA GLY A 231 -16.27 -13.25 -16.66
C GLY A 231 -16.11 -12.15 -15.61
N GLN A 232 -15.45 -11.02 -15.95
CA GLN A 232 -15.27 -9.87 -15.07
C GLN A 232 -16.23 -8.73 -15.42
N LEU A 233 -16.76 -8.06 -14.40
CA LEU A 233 -17.64 -6.91 -14.55
C LEU A 233 -16.90 -5.74 -15.21
N ILE A 234 -17.48 -5.17 -16.26
CA ILE A 234 -17.07 -3.88 -16.81
C ILE A 234 -17.85 -2.81 -16.05
N ASN A 235 -17.13 -1.97 -15.31
CA ASN A 235 -17.71 -0.91 -14.50
C ASN A 235 -17.78 0.42 -15.26
N GLY A 236 -18.81 1.24 -14.94
CA GLY A 236 -18.93 2.61 -15.45
C GLY A 236 -19.65 2.79 -16.79
N GLU A 237 -20.20 1.73 -17.38
CA GLU A 237 -21.03 1.82 -18.58
C GLU A 237 -22.50 2.08 -18.23
N GLU A 238 -23.13 3.01 -18.95
CA GLU A 238 -24.58 3.15 -18.92
C GLU A 238 -25.20 2.11 -19.84
N ILE A 239 -25.98 1.18 -19.27
CA ILE A 239 -26.64 0.16 -20.09
C ILE A 239 -28.03 0.65 -20.47
N GLY A 240 -28.21 0.98 -21.75
CA GLY A 240 -29.52 1.24 -22.32
C GLY A 240 -30.30 -0.05 -22.55
N VAL A 241 -31.46 -0.18 -21.93
CA VAL A 241 -32.36 -1.33 -22.09
C VAL A 241 -33.68 -0.85 -22.66
N ALA A 242 -34.13 -1.47 -23.77
CA ALA A 242 -35.44 -1.23 -24.35
C ALA A 242 -36.29 -2.51 -24.30
N LEU A 243 -37.49 -2.40 -23.72
CA LEU A 243 -38.44 -3.50 -23.66
C LEU A 243 -39.39 -3.42 -24.86
N TYR A 244 -39.43 -4.50 -25.63
CA TYR A 244 -40.39 -4.72 -26.71
C TYR A 244 -41.30 -5.90 -26.35
N LYS A 245 -42.58 -5.81 -26.73
CA LYS A 245 -43.53 -6.92 -26.68
C LYS A 245 -44.22 -6.98 -28.03
N ASP A 246 -44.21 -8.15 -28.68
CA ASP A 246 -44.79 -8.33 -30.02
C ASP A 246 -44.27 -7.29 -31.04
N ASN A 247 -42.97 -6.95 -30.95
CA ASN A 247 -42.30 -5.87 -31.71
C ASN A 247 -42.81 -4.43 -31.46
N ILE A 248 -43.67 -4.24 -30.46
CA ILE A 248 -44.14 -2.91 -30.02
C ILE A 248 -43.20 -2.41 -28.91
N TYR A 249 -42.68 -1.20 -29.10
CA TYR A 249 -41.87 -0.52 -28.09
C TYR A 249 -42.73 -0.15 -26.88
N HIS A 250 -42.31 -0.57 -25.69
CA HIS A 250 -43.00 -0.21 -24.44
C HIS A 250 -42.26 0.86 -23.66
N VAL A 251 -41.00 0.62 -23.32
CA VAL A 251 -40.23 1.51 -22.45
C VAL A 251 -38.75 1.31 -22.65
N ALA A 252 -37.97 2.39 -22.51
CA ALA A 252 -36.52 2.32 -22.41
C ALA A 252 -36.04 3.01 -21.15
N PHE A 253 -34.99 2.46 -20.57
CA PHE A 253 -34.29 3.02 -19.44
C PHE A 253 -32.79 2.94 -19.68
N SER A 254 -32.07 3.87 -19.07
CA SER A 254 -30.62 3.85 -19.02
C SER A 254 -30.24 3.97 -17.56
N ALA A 255 -29.33 3.12 -17.10
CA ALA A 255 -28.86 3.20 -15.72
C ALA A 255 -27.47 2.57 -15.57
N ALA A 256 -26.75 3.05 -14.55
CA ALA A 256 -25.37 2.69 -14.30
C ALA A 256 -25.24 1.34 -13.56
N TYR A 257 -26.20 0.96 -12.70
CA TYR A 257 -26.25 -0.35 -12.00
C TYR A 257 -27.67 -0.69 -11.52
N LEU A 258 -28.06 -1.98 -11.59
CA LEU A 258 -29.24 -2.65 -11.04
C LEU A 258 -30.62 -2.00 -11.37
N PHE A 259 -31.50 -2.69 -12.09
CA PHE A 259 -32.75 -2.09 -12.59
C PHE A 259 -34.00 -2.92 -12.27
N GLU A 260 -35.09 -2.23 -11.91
CA GLU A 260 -36.45 -2.78 -11.90
C GLU A 260 -37.18 -2.41 -13.20
N LEU A 261 -37.68 -3.40 -13.92
CA LEU A 261 -38.55 -3.19 -15.09
C LEU A 261 -40.01 -3.41 -14.66
N MET A 262 -40.78 -2.33 -14.57
CA MET A 262 -42.22 -2.39 -14.35
C MET A 262 -42.98 -2.33 -15.68
N HIS A 263 -43.83 -3.33 -15.93
CA HIS A 263 -44.76 -3.32 -17.06
C HIS A 263 -46.16 -2.99 -16.54
N TYR A 264 -46.70 -1.83 -16.95
CA TYR A 264 -48.10 -1.48 -16.70
C TYR A 264 -48.95 -1.95 -17.89
N ARG A 265 -50.08 -2.61 -17.59
CA ARG A 265 -51.17 -2.81 -18.56
C ARG A 265 -52.08 -1.59 -18.57
#